data_AF-A0A2E8YWA8-F1
#
_entry.id   AF-A0A2E8YWA8-F1
#
_cell.length_a   1.000
_cell.length_b   1.000
_cell.length_c   1.000
_cell.angle_alpha   90.00
_cell.angle_beta   90.00
_cell.angle_gamma   90.00
#
_symmetry.space_group_name_H-M   'P 1'
#
loop_
_entity.id
_entity.type
_entity.pdbx_description
1 polymer ?
#
loop_
_entity_poly.entity_id
_entity_poly.type
_entity_poly.pdbx_seq_one_letter_code
_entity_poly.pdbx_strand_id
1 'polypeptide(L)'
;MDLDQGGRQLAGLILDAAGRGEHDQVAGLIAPLDAEQLRSLVTVLAAQVDQSAPASSATGPAAVCELAINAAAPMFGTTPEAILSAERSRPVSDARAVAMTAARETGLSLPAIAEHFNKDHGSVIHAVRRTAERPRLADAAARVSEHINSRYTARLPRAEENVVDLPQRPPASTFEPDGPVEHAVVAAAKAFNTTPEVLLGTDRSRAAADARAVAMTAARIHGHSLPTIARHFERDHTTVLQATRRIEKTPPLRDLAAKIAADLPEQPAGAGRLGVDEHVPESGHRSLGLREEQRAIPVAGERAQLRVAR
;
A
#
# COMPACT_ATOMS: atom_id res chain seq x y z
N MET A 1 -2.84 -15.92 31.57
CA MET A 1 -2.30 -17.28 31.37
C MET A 1 -0.82 -17.11 31.17
N ASP A 2 -0.04 -17.67 32.09
CA ASP A 2 1.39 -17.43 32.19
C ASP A 2 2.11 -18.05 30.98
N LEU A 3 2.89 -17.24 30.26
CA LEU A 3 3.73 -17.69 29.15
C LEU A 3 4.87 -18.51 29.75
N ASP A 4 4.60 -19.79 29.96
CA ASP A 4 5.45 -20.71 30.70
C ASP A 4 6.88 -20.67 30.17
N GLN A 5 7.86 -20.64 31.07
CA GLN A 5 9.27 -20.43 30.73
C GLN A 5 9.80 -21.49 29.75
N GLY A 6 9.26 -22.72 29.84
CA GLY A 6 9.55 -23.81 28.91
C GLY A 6 9.06 -23.56 27.48
N GLY A 7 7.92 -22.90 27.29
CA GLY A 7 7.39 -22.58 25.96
C GLY A 7 8.25 -21.57 25.20
N ARG A 8 8.81 -20.57 25.91
CA ARG A 8 9.73 -19.58 25.33
C ARG A 8 11.07 -20.20 24.93
N GLN A 9 11.55 -21.16 25.72
CA GLN A 9 12.79 -21.87 25.43
C GLN A 9 12.64 -22.79 24.21
N LEU A 10 11.54 -23.52 24.12
CA LEU A 10 11.22 -24.33 22.94
C LEU A 10 11.06 -23.46 21.68
N ALA A 11 10.36 -22.33 21.78
CA ALA A 11 10.24 -21.36 20.68
C ALA A 11 11.62 -20.84 20.21
N GLY A 12 12.52 -20.54 21.14
CA GLY A 12 13.89 -20.13 20.83
C GLY A 12 14.69 -21.19 20.08
N LEU A 13 14.60 -22.46 20.50
CA LEU A 13 15.27 -23.58 19.81
C LEU A 13 14.73 -23.81 18.40
N ILE A 14 13.41 -23.69 18.22
CA ILE A 14 12.77 -23.82 16.90
C ILE A 14 13.22 -22.68 15.97
N LEU A 15 13.30 -21.45 16.48
CA LEU A 15 13.76 -20.30 15.69
C LEU A 15 15.24 -20.42 15.28
N ASP A 16 16.11 -20.91 16.17
CA ASP A 16 17.53 -21.15 15.87
C ASP A 16 17.72 -22.27 14.84
N ALA A 17 17.02 -23.40 15.01
CA ALA A 17 17.01 -24.51 14.05
C ALA A 17 16.48 -24.07 12.67
N ALA A 18 15.40 -23.30 12.64
CA ALA A 18 14.83 -22.75 11.41
C ALA A 18 15.79 -21.75 10.75
N GLY A 19 16.46 -20.89 11.53
CA GLY A 19 17.46 -19.94 11.02
C GLY A 19 18.68 -20.62 10.38
N ARG A 20 18.99 -21.85 10.79
CA ARG A 20 20.06 -22.69 10.22
C ARG A 20 19.59 -23.60 9.08
N GLY A 21 18.30 -23.60 8.75
CA GLY A 21 17.71 -24.47 7.72
C GLY A 21 17.58 -25.94 8.13
N GLU A 22 17.62 -26.25 9.43
CA GLU A 22 17.59 -27.63 9.96
C GLU A 22 16.14 -28.15 10.08
N HIS A 23 15.50 -28.41 8.93
CA HIS A 23 14.07 -28.80 8.88
C HIS A 23 13.75 -30.09 9.66
N ASP A 24 14.66 -31.06 9.69
CA ASP A 24 14.47 -32.31 10.44
C ASP A 24 14.49 -32.08 11.95
N GLN A 25 15.29 -31.13 12.41
CA GLN A 25 15.37 -30.75 13.82
C GLN A 25 14.10 -30.01 14.24
N VAL A 26 13.59 -29.11 13.40
CA VAL A 26 12.29 -28.46 13.60
C VAL A 26 11.17 -29.49 13.68
N ALA A 27 11.14 -30.47 12.77
CA ALA A 27 10.15 -31.54 12.80
C ALA A 27 10.25 -32.39 14.08
N GLY A 28 11.46 -32.72 14.54
CA GLY A 28 11.69 -33.45 15.78
C GLY A 28 11.25 -32.71 17.04
N LEU A 29 11.38 -31.38 17.06
CA LEU A 29 10.93 -30.53 18.18
C LEU A 29 9.41 -30.36 18.24
N ILE A 30 8.73 -30.44 17.10
CA ILE A 30 7.28 -30.25 16.99
C ILE A 30 6.51 -31.57 17.13
N ALA A 31 7.09 -32.69 16.67
CA ALA A 31 6.47 -34.01 16.68
C ALA A 31 5.86 -34.48 18.02
N PRO A 32 6.45 -34.21 19.20
CA PRO A 32 5.89 -34.67 20.48
C PRO A 32 4.76 -33.78 21.02
N LEU A 33 4.42 -32.67 20.37
CA LEU A 33 3.46 -31.70 20.88
C LEU A 33 2.01 -32.07 20.51
N ASP A 34 1.09 -31.90 21.46
CA ASP A 34 -0.34 -32.02 21.22
C ASP A 34 -0.95 -30.74 20.60
N ALA A 35 -2.23 -30.78 20.24
CA ALA A 35 -2.91 -29.68 19.57
C ALA A 35 -3.01 -28.39 20.42
N GLU A 36 -3.06 -28.50 21.75
CA GLU A 36 -3.12 -27.35 22.65
C GLU A 36 -1.74 -26.73 22.83
N GLN A 37 -0.72 -27.57 22.98
CA GLN A 37 0.69 -27.19 23.02
C GLN A 37 1.13 -26.52 21.71
N LEU A 38 0.68 -27.02 20.56
CA LEU A 38 0.92 -26.40 19.26
C LEU A 38 0.29 -25.00 19.17
N ARG A 39 -0.96 -24.83 19.63
CA ARG A 39 -1.62 -23.51 19.66
C ARG A 39 -0.90 -22.54 20.59
N SER A 40 -0.47 -23.00 21.76
CA SER A 40 0.33 -22.22 22.69
C SER A 40 1.66 -21.81 22.06
N LEU A 41 2.40 -22.76 21.47
CA LEU A 41 3.67 -22.53 20.79
C LEU A 41 3.55 -21.52 19.65
N VAL A 42 2.50 -21.60 18.82
CA VAL A 42 2.23 -20.62 17.76
C VAL A 42 2.06 -19.21 18.34
N THR A 43 1.38 -19.08 19.48
CA THR A 43 1.19 -17.79 20.16
C THR A 43 2.52 -17.24 20.68
N VAL A 44 3.36 -18.09 21.28
CA VAL A 44 4.70 -17.69 21.77
C VAL A 44 5.62 -17.29 20.62
N LEU A 45 5.69 -18.11 19.56
CA LEU A 45 6.48 -17.83 18.36
C LEU A 45 6.06 -16.51 17.70
N ALA A 46 4.75 -16.24 17.59
CA ALA A 46 4.25 -14.98 17.05
C ALA A 46 4.75 -13.77 17.87
N ALA A 47 4.68 -13.85 19.21
CA ALA A 47 5.15 -12.79 20.09
C ALA A 47 6.67 -12.57 20.00
N GLN A 48 7.44 -13.64 19.82
CA GLN A 48 8.91 -13.59 19.82
C GLN A 48 9.50 -13.15 18.48
N VAL A 49 8.85 -13.54 17.37
CA VAL A 49 9.14 -13.01 16.01
C VAL A 49 8.87 -11.50 15.95
N ASP A 50 7.77 -11.03 16.55
CA ASP A 50 7.45 -9.60 16.58
C ASP A 50 8.47 -8.78 17.39
N GLN A 51 9.06 -9.34 18.45
CA GLN A 51 10.11 -8.69 19.26
C GLN A 51 11.50 -8.71 18.60
N SER A 52 11.80 -9.72 17.78
CA SER A 52 13.14 -9.91 17.19
C SER A 52 13.33 -9.22 15.85
N ALA A 53 12.24 -8.72 15.23
CA ALA A 53 12.32 -7.97 13.98
C ALA A 53 12.84 -6.54 14.25
N PRO A 54 14.00 -6.12 13.69
CA PRO A 54 14.48 -4.76 13.87
C PRO A 54 13.48 -3.76 13.27
N ALA A 55 13.05 -2.80 14.09
CA ALA A 55 12.05 -1.78 13.75
C ALA A 55 12.44 -0.88 12.54
N SER A 56 13.71 -0.89 12.13
CA SER A 56 14.24 0.10 11.18
C SER A 56 14.23 -0.30 9.70
N SER A 57 13.99 -1.57 9.35
CA SER A 57 13.96 -2.06 7.96
C SER A 57 12.58 -2.59 7.53
N ALA A 58 11.61 -2.58 8.44
CA ALA A 58 10.36 -3.33 8.34
C ALA A 58 9.25 -2.66 7.50
N THR A 59 9.60 -1.56 6.80
CA THR A 59 8.62 -0.65 6.15
C THR A 59 9.03 -0.23 4.74
N GLY A 60 10.26 -0.56 4.31
CA GLY A 60 10.74 -0.25 2.97
C GLY A 60 10.05 -1.08 1.88
N PRO A 61 10.19 -0.71 0.58
CA PRO A 61 9.55 -1.42 -0.53
C PRO A 61 9.81 -2.93 -0.52
N ALA A 62 11.05 -3.34 -0.21
CA ALA A 62 11.42 -4.75 -0.11
C ALA A 62 10.62 -5.49 0.98
N ALA A 63 10.49 -4.92 2.18
CA ALA A 63 9.73 -5.53 3.27
C ALA A 63 8.24 -5.71 2.92
N VAL A 64 7.67 -4.79 2.15
CA VAL A 64 6.29 -4.90 1.67
C VAL A 64 6.13 -6.03 0.66
N CYS A 65 7.05 -6.13 -0.29
CA CYS A 65 7.02 -7.21 -1.26
C CYS A 65 7.26 -8.58 -0.60
N GLU A 66 8.20 -8.69 0.34
CA GLU A 66 8.41 -9.90 1.13
C GLU A 66 7.15 -10.32 1.88
N LEU A 67 6.46 -9.37 2.52
CA LEU A 67 5.21 -9.66 3.22
C LEU A 67 4.10 -10.11 2.24
N ALA A 68 4.04 -9.50 1.05
CA ALA A 68 3.11 -9.90 0.00
C ALA A 68 3.38 -11.32 -0.51
N ILE A 69 4.67 -11.66 -0.72
CA ILE A 69 5.11 -12.98 -1.20
C ILE A 69 4.79 -14.04 -0.15
N ASN A 70 5.16 -13.81 1.10
CA ASN A 70 4.94 -14.75 2.20
C ASN A 70 3.45 -14.99 2.49
N ALA A 71 2.61 -13.96 2.32
CA ALA A 71 1.16 -14.12 2.46
C ALA A 71 0.53 -14.82 1.25
N ALA A 72 1.02 -14.58 0.02
CA ALA A 72 0.48 -15.18 -1.19
C ALA A 72 0.88 -16.65 -1.37
N ALA A 73 2.12 -17.03 -1.03
CA ALA A 73 2.65 -18.38 -1.21
C ALA A 73 1.72 -19.51 -0.72
N PRO A 74 1.26 -19.52 0.55
CA PRO A 74 0.39 -20.59 1.05
C PRO A 74 -0.99 -20.61 0.38
N MET A 75 -1.50 -19.47 -0.11
CA MET A 75 -2.81 -19.40 -0.78
C MET A 75 -2.86 -20.20 -2.10
N PHE A 76 -1.70 -20.48 -2.69
CA PHE A 76 -1.56 -21.18 -3.96
C PHE A 76 -0.76 -22.48 -3.84
N GLY A 77 -0.43 -22.92 -2.61
CA GLY A 77 0.36 -24.13 -2.39
C GLY A 77 1.76 -24.06 -2.99
N THR A 78 2.39 -22.88 -2.95
CA THR A 78 3.74 -22.63 -3.46
C THR A 78 4.63 -22.06 -2.34
N THR A 79 5.92 -21.88 -2.61
CA THR A 79 6.88 -21.25 -1.68
C THR A 79 7.26 -19.83 -2.13
N PRO A 80 7.77 -18.98 -1.22
CA PRO A 80 8.33 -17.66 -1.54
C PRO A 80 9.43 -17.71 -2.61
N GLU A 81 10.32 -18.70 -2.53
CA GLU A 81 11.44 -18.88 -3.46
C GLU A 81 10.92 -19.20 -4.86
N ALA A 82 9.88 -20.04 -4.97
CA ALA A 82 9.24 -20.36 -6.24
C ALA A 82 8.57 -19.11 -6.86
N ILE A 83 7.96 -18.24 -6.05
CA ILE A 83 7.38 -16.97 -6.52
C ILE A 83 8.46 -16.05 -7.11
N LEU A 84 9.64 -15.95 -6.50
CA LEU A 84 10.76 -15.15 -7.01
C LEU A 84 11.50 -15.81 -8.17
N SER A 85 11.37 -17.13 -8.35
CA SER A 85 12.05 -17.88 -9.41
C SER A 85 11.54 -17.57 -10.83
N ALA A 86 12.24 -18.14 -11.81
CA ALA A 86 11.82 -18.13 -13.21
C ALA A 86 10.64 -19.09 -13.51
N GLU A 87 10.18 -19.88 -12.54
CA GLU A 87 9.12 -20.88 -12.73
C GLU A 87 7.80 -20.23 -13.17
N ARG A 88 7.16 -20.88 -14.16
CA ARG A 88 5.94 -20.41 -14.81
C ARG A 88 4.76 -21.36 -14.67
N SER A 89 4.80 -22.28 -13.70
CA SER A 89 3.63 -23.07 -13.36
C SER A 89 2.46 -22.15 -12.99
N ARG A 90 1.23 -22.60 -13.22
CA ARG A 90 0.04 -21.77 -13.00
C ARG A 90 -0.10 -21.32 -11.54
N PRO A 91 0.09 -22.20 -10.52
CA PRO A 91 0.06 -21.78 -9.11
C PRO A 91 1.10 -20.71 -8.79
N VAL A 92 2.35 -20.89 -9.23
CA VAL A 92 3.44 -19.91 -9.02
C VAL A 92 3.14 -18.59 -9.72
N SER A 93 2.65 -18.64 -10.96
CA SER A 93 2.35 -17.44 -11.74
C SER A 93 1.17 -16.65 -11.20
N ASP A 94 0.13 -17.33 -10.72
CA ASP A 94 -1.04 -16.71 -10.10
C ASP A 94 -0.66 -16.12 -8.73
N ALA A 95 0.11 -16.85 -7.89
CA ALA A 95 0.63 -16.34 -6.61
C ALA A 95 1.49 -15.08 -6.78
N ARG A 96 2.39 -15.10 -7.78
CA ARG A 96 3.22 -13.94 -8.12
C ARG A 96 2.38 -12.75 -8.59
N ALA A 97 1.36 -12.99 -9.41
CA ALA A 97 0.47 -11.92 -9.87
C ALA A 97 -0.30 -11.29 -8.69
N VAL A 98 -0.76 -12.11 -7.75
CA VAL A 98 -1.40 -11.67 -6.51
C VAL A 98 -0.45 -10.85 -5.66
N ALA A 99 0.77 -11.34 -5.39
CA ALA A 99 1.76 -10.61 -4.58
C ALA A 99 2.15 -9.25 -5.19
N MET A 100 2.39 -9.20 -6.52
CA MET A 100 2.66 -7.95 -7.23
C MET A 100 1.47 -6.98 -7.17
N THR A 101 0.25 -7.50 -7.30
CA THR A 101 -0.97 -6.67 -7.24
C THR A 101 -1.17 -6.11 -5.85
N ALA A 102 -1.00 -6.92 -4.80
CA ALA A 102 -1.12 -6.47 -3.43
C ALA A 102 -0.05 -5.44 -3.03
N ALA A 103 1.21 -5.65 -3.45
CA ALA A 103 2.27 -4.66 -3.31
C ALA A 103 1.91 -3.33 -4.00
N ARG A 104 1.24 -3.39 -5.17
CA ARG A 104 0.77 -2.20 -5.86
C ARG A 104 -0.38 -1.49 -5.13
N GLU A 105 -1.35 -2.25 -4.62
CA GLU A 105 -2.50 -1.69 -3.88
C GLU A 105 -2.08 -1.02 -2.57
N THR A 106 -0.99 -1.49 -1.97
CA THR A 106 -0.40 -0.90 -0.76
C THR A 106 0.49 0.32 -1.05
N GLY A 107 0.57 0.74 -2.32
CA GLY A 107 1.12 2.02 -2.74
C GLY A 107 2.53 1.97 -3.35
N LEU A 108 3.11 0.79 -3.59
CA LEU A 108 4.42 0.71 -4.24
C LEU A 108 4.36 1.09 -5.73
N SER A 109 5.43 1.70 -6.22
CA SER A 109 5.59 2.04 -7.63
C SER A 109 5.86 0.77 -8.47
N LEU A 110 5.53 0.80 -9.78
CA LEU A 110 5.83 -0.34 -10.66
C LEU A 110 7.33 -0.67 -10.68
N PRO A 111 8.26 0.30 -10.77
CA PRO A 111 9.69 0.01 -10.76
C PRO A 111 10.15 -0.64 -9.45
N ALA A 112 9.68 -0.17 -8.29
CA ALA A 112 10.09 -0.73 -7.00
C ALA A 112 9.62 -2.19 -6.84
N ILE A 113 8.41 -2.51 -7.30
CA ILE A 113 7.91 -3.89 -7.33
C ILE A 113 8.74 -4.72 -8.32
N ALA A 114 8.96 -4.20 -9.52
CA ALA A 114 9.70 -4.89 -10.57
C ALA A 114 11.13 -5.26 -10.14
N GLU A 115 11.82 -4.32 -9.50
CA GLU A 115 13.16 -4.50 -8.92
C GLU A 115 13.18 -5.66 -7.91
N HIS A 116 12.25 -5.67 -6.95
CA HIS A 116 12.22 -6.71 -5.93
C HIS A 116 11.91 -8.11 -6.49
N PHE A 117 11.04 -8.19 -7.49
CA PHE A 117 10.71 -9.47 -8.15
C PHE A 117 11.70 -9.86 -9.26
N ASN A 118 12.77 -9.07 -9.47
CA ASN A 118 13.73 -9.21 -10.56
C ASN A 118 13.04 -9.35 -11.94
N LYS A 119 12.09 -8.44 -12.24
CA LYS A 119 11.31 -8.41 -13.49
C LYS A 119 11.25 -7.00 -14.08
N ASP A 120 10.69 -6.88 -15.27
CA ASP A 120 10.35 -5.60 -15.87
C ASP A 120 9.03 -5.03 -15.32
N HIS A 121 8.91 -3.70 -15.28
CA HIS A 121 7.68 -3.01 -14.87
C HIS A 121 6.45 -3.40 -15.71
N GLY A 122 6.64 -3.79 -16.99
CA GLY A 122 5.58 -4.34 -17.84
C GLY A 122 5.00 -5.66 -17.31
N SER A 123 5.81 -6.49 -16.64
CA SER A 123 5.35 -7.71 -15.97
C SER A 123 4.40 -7.40 -14.81
N VAL A 124 4.67 -6.33 -14.08
CA VAL A 124 3.80 -5.86 -12.98
C VAL A 124 2.47 -5.35 -13.54
N ILE A 125 2.48 -4.59 -14.64
CA ILE A 125 1.25 -4.15 -15.32
C ILE A 125 0.41 -5.35 -15.76
N HIS A 126 1.06 -6.36 -16.35
CA HIS A 126 0.39 -7.57 -16.76
C HIS A 126 -0.19 -8.33 -15.55
N ALA A 127 0.53 -8.40 -14.43
CA ALA A 127 0.04 -9.02 -13.20
C ALA A 127 -1.23 -8.32 -12.70
N VAL A 128 -1.20 -6.99 -12.57
CA VAL A 128 -2.35 -6.19 -12.12
C VAL A 128 -3.57 -6.39 -13.03
N ARG A 129 -3.37 -6.32 -14.36
CA ARG A 129 -4.46 -6.56 -15.32
C ARG A 129 -5.05 -7.97 -15.19
N ARG A 130 -4.18 -8.99 -15.12
CA ARG A 130 -4.61 -10.40 -14.98
C ARG A 130 -5.39 -10.62 -13.69
N THR A 131 -4.97 -10.00 -12.59
CA THR A 131 -5.66 -10.10 -11.29
C THR A 131 -7.04 -9.45 -11.36
N ALA A 132 -7.16 -8.28 -12.00
CA ALA A 132 -8.44 -7.59 -12.19
C ALA A 132 -9.44 -8.38 -13.05
N GLU A 133 -8.96 -9.13 -14.04
CA GLU A 133 -9.78 -9.98 -14.92
C GLU A 133 -10.30 -11.26 -14.23
N ARG A 134 -9.77 -11.63 -13.05
CA ARG A 134 -10.05 -12.90 -12.37
C ARG A 134 -10.49 -12.66 -10.94
N PRO A 135 -11.81 -12.76 -10.62
CA PRO A 135 -12.33 -12.48 -9.28
C PRO A 135 -11.61 -13.23 -8.16
N ARG A 136 -11.28 -14.52 -8.36
CA ARG A 136 -10.53 -15.31 -7.38
C ARG A 136 -9.14 -14.73 -7.05
N LEU A 137 -8.45 -14.15 -8.04
CA LEU A 137 -7.14 -13.52 -7.82
C LEU A 137 -7.31 -12.14 -7.19
N ALA A 138 -8.34 -11.38 -7.58
CA ALA A 138 -8.67 -10.10 -6.98
C ALA A 138 -8.98 -10.24 -5.48
N ASP A 139 -9.80 -11.23 -5.11
CA ASP A 139 -10.12 -11.54 -3.71
C ASP A 139 -8.86 -11.94 -2.93
N ALA A 140 -7.97 -12.73 -3.56
CA ALA A 140 -6.71 -13.11 -2.95
C ALA A 140 -5.78 -11.90 -2.74
N ALA A 141 -5.66 -11.02 -3.74
CA ALA A 141 -4.89 -9.79 -3.64
C ALA A 141 -5.43 -8.87 -2.56
N ALA A 142 -6.75 -8.71 -2.46
CA ALA A 142 -7.38 -7.92 -1.41
C ALA A 142 -7.04 -8.43 0.00
N ARG A 143 -7.10 -9.76 0.22
CA ARG A 143 -6.71 -10.38 1.50
C ARG A 143 -5.23 -10.16 1.83
N VAL A 144 -4.35 -10.28 0.83
CA VAL A 144 -2.91 -10.03 1.01
C VAL A 144 -2.65 -8.55 1.31
N SER A 145 -3.29 -7.64 0.58
CA SER A 145 -3.22 -6.18 0.82
C SER A 145 -3.68 -5.82 2.23
N GLU A 146 -4.79 -6.40 2.69
CA GLU A 146 -5.29 -6.23 4.04
C GLU A 146 -4.30 -6.74 5.09
N HIS A 147 -3.71 -7.92 4.87
CA HIS A 147 -2.67 -8.46 5.75
C HIS A 147 -1.46 -7.53 5.85
N ILE A 148 -0.98 -7.00 4.72
CA ILE A 148 0.13 -6.05 4.68
C ILE A 148 -0.20 -4.78 5.46
N ASN A 149 -1.40 -4.22 5.23
CA ASN A 149 -1.84 -2.99 5.89
C ASN A 149 -2.03 -3.19 7.39
N SER A 150 -2.58 -4.32 7.83
CA SER A 150 -2.71 -4.66 9.26
C SER A 150 -1.34 -4.75 9.95
N ARG A 151 -0.37 -5.43 9.34
CA ARG A 151 1.00 -5.51 9.86
C ARG A 151 1.72 -4.17 9.87
N TYR A 152 1.54 -3.36 8.84
CA TYR A 152 2.14 -2.03 8.76
C TYR A 152 1.57 -1.10 9.84
N THR A 153 0.25 -1.09 10.01
CA THR A 153 -0.43 -0.23 10.97
C THR A 153 -0.24 -0.66 12.42
N ALA A 154 -0.10 -1.96 12.70
CA ALA A 154 0.30 -2.45 14.02
C ALA A 154 1.68 -1.95 14.46
N ARG A 155 2.56 -1.61 13.50
CA ARG A 155 3.89 -1.03 13.76
C ARG A 155 3.89 0.50 13.82
N LEU A 156 2.78 1.15 13.43
CA LEU A 156 2.66 2.59 13.65
C LEU A 156 2.47 2.85 15.16
N PRO A 157 3.11 3.88 15.71
CA PRO A 157 2.90 4.25 17.10
C PRO A 157 1.42 4.56 17.30
N ARG A 158 0.74 3.79 18.17
CA ARG A 158 -0.59 4.20 18.61
C ARG A 158 -0.42 5.49 19.41
N ALA A 159 -1.20 6.51 19.08
CA ALA A 159 -1.09 7.84 19.67
C ALA A 159 -1.34 7.89 21.19
N GLU A 160 -1.62 6.75 21.84
CA GLU A 160 -1.84 6.66 23.27
C GLU A 160 -1.11 5.40 23.79
N GLU A 161 -0.34 5.62 24.87
CA GLU A 161 0.41 4.64 25.67
C GLU A 161 1.72 4.08 25.07
N ASN A 162 2.81 4.84 25.21
CA ASN A 162 3.99 4.41 25.98
C ASN A 162 5.02 5.54 26.06
N VAL A 163 4.99 6.27 27.18
CA VAL A 163 6.19 6.93 27.69
C VAL A 163 7.08 5.80 28.21
N VAL A 164 8.05 5.33 27.41
CA VAL A 164 9.37 4.78 27.76
C VAL A 164 9.93 4.13 26.48
N ASP A 165 10.64 4.91 25.67
CA ASP A 165 12.07 4.73 25.35
C ASP A 165 12.48 5.82 24.35
N LEU A 166 13.62 6.46 24.57
CA LEU A 166 14.14 7.54 23.74
C LEU A 166 14.98 7.00 22.57
N PRO A 167 14.49 7.04 21.33
CA PRO A 167 15.31 7.37 20.18
C PRO A 167 15.01 8.82 19.78
N GLN A 168 16.03 9.67 19.94
CA GLN A 168 16.13 11.08 19.54
C GLN A 168 14.82 11.75 19.09
N ARG A 169 14.19 12.49 20.02
CA ARG A 169 13.13 13.44 19.71
C ARG A 169 13.59 14.29 18.52
N PRO A 170 12.88 14.27 17.37
CA PRO A 170 13.25 15.12 16.25
C PRO A 170 13.34 16.58 16.74
N PRO A 171 14.20 17.41 16.13
CA PRO A 171 14.34 18.80 16.55
C PRO A 171 12.95 19.44 16.66
N ALA A 172 12.72 20.23 17.70
CA ALA A 172 11.44 20.91 17.89
C ALA A 172 11.11 21.67 16.61
N SER A 173 10.10 21.19 15.89
CA SER A 173 9.62 21.81 14.65
C SER A 173 9.20 23.24 14.96
N THR A 174 9.67 24.18 14.15
CA THR A 174 9.26 25.60 14.22
C THR A 174 8.02 25.86 13.35
N PHE A 175 7.34 24.79 12.91
CA PHE A 175 6.19 24.87 12.03
C PHE A 175 4.96 25.30 12.82
N GLU A 176 4.59 26.57 12.67
CA GLU A 176 3.36 27.14 13.20
C GLU A 176 2.22 26.92 12.18
N PRO A 177 1.14 26.22 12.54
CA PRO A 177 0.08 25.91 11.60
C PRO A 177 -0.90 27.09 11.43
N ASP A 178 -0.91 27.69 10.23
CA ASP A 178 -1.74 28.88 9.93
C ASP A 178 -3.21 28.56 9.58
N GLY A 179 -3.54 27.29 9.29
CA GLY A 179 -4.87 26.90 8.86
C GLY A 179 -5.19 25.42 9.07
N PRO A 180 -6.41 24.96 8.73
CA PRO A 180 -6.83 23.59 9.00
C PRO A 180 -5.99 22.54 8.25
N VAL A 181 -5.47 22.89 7.06
CA VAL A 181 -4.60 21.98 6.30
C VAL A 181 -3.25 21.78 7.00
N GLU A 182 -2.65 22.85 7.52
CA GLU A 182 -1.42 22.80 8.31
C GLU A 182 -1.62 22.07 9.64
N HIS A 183 -2.77 22.25 10.29
CA HIS A 183 -3.14 21.46 11.48
C HIS A 183 -3.23 19.97 11.15
N ALA A 184 -3.76 19.60 9.99
CA ALA A 184 -3.77 18.21 9.53
C ALA A 184 -2.35 17.67 9.29
N VAL A 185 -1.43 18.50 8.77
CA VAL A 185 -0.01 18.14 8.60
C VAL A 185 0.65 17.89 9.96
N VAL A 186 0.46 18.78 10.94
CA VAL A 186 1.03 18.64 12.28
C VAL A 186 0.49 17.39 12.98
N ALA A 187 -0.82 17.17 12.94
CA ALA A 187 -1.46 16.01 13.56
C ALA A 187 -0.99 14.69 12.92
N ALA A 188 -0.87 14.65 11.60
CA ALA A 188 -0.34 13.48 10.90
C ALA A 188 1.16 13.26 11.19
N ALA A 189 1.98 14.32 11.22
CA ALA A 189 3.39 14.20 11.56
C ALA A 189 3.57 13.60 12.96
N LYS A 190 2.78 14.06 13.94
CA LYS A 190 2.75 13.51 15.29
C LYS A 190 2.35 12.03 15.31
N ALA A 191 1.29 11.65 14.60
CA ALA A 191 0.83 10.25 14.55
C ALA A 191 1.86 9.29 13.95
N PHE A 192 2.76 9.79 13.09
CA PHE A 192 3.82 9.01 12.46
C PHE A 192 5.20 9.21 13.11
N ASN A 193 5.29 9.87 14.27
CA ASN A 193 6.55 10.21 14.94
C ASN A 193 7.58 10.88 14.01
N THR A 194 7.12 11.84 13.20
CA THR A 194 7.95 12.63 12.27
C THR A 194 7.64 14.12 12.42
N THR A 195 8.17 14.95 11.53
CA THR A 195 7.96 16.42 11.55
C THR A 195 7.15 16.91 10.35
N PRO A 196 6.42 18.04 10.47
CA PRO A 196 5.72 18.67 9.35
C PRO A 196 6.61 18.91 8.13
N GLU A 197 7.87 19.28 8.34
CA GLU A 197 8.83 19.57 7.28
C GLU A 197 9.15 18.31 6.45
N VAL A 198 9.17 17.13 7.07
CA VAL A 198 9.32 15.85 6.35
C VAL A 198 8.09 15.56 5.49
N LEU A 199 6.89 15.89 5.98
CA LEU A 199 5.64 15.75 5.23
C LEU A 199 5.52 16.76 4.09
N LEU A 200 6.05 17.97 4.23
CA LEU A 200 6.02 18.97 3.15
C LEU A 200 7.19 18.80 2.17
N GLY A 201 8.30 18.21 2.63
CA GLY A 201 9.51 18.02 1.84
C GLY A 201 9.47 16.88 0.82
N THR A 202 10.66 16.45 0.40
CA THR A 202 10.86 15.46 -0.66
C THR A 202 11.05 14.04 -0.15
N ASP A 203 10.90 13.79 1.14
CA ASP A 203 11.06 12.45 1.73
C ASP A 203 10.07 11.46 1.09
N ARG A 204 10.64 10.38 0.54
CA ARG A 204 9.93 9.31 -0.19
C ARG A 204 9.81 8.02 0.59
N SER A 205 10.15 8.02 1.87
CA SER A 205 9.88 6.89 2.75
C SER A 205 8.38 6.61 2.79
N ARG A 206 8.01 5.33 2.96
CA ARG A 206 6.61 4.94 3.05
C ARG A 206 5.89 5.64 4.21
N ALA A 207 6.57 5.76 5.35
CA ALA A 207 6.05 6.47 6.51
C ALA A 207 5.75 7.94 6.21
N ALA A 208 6.68 8.70 5.59
CA ALA A 208 6.43 10.08 5.19
C ALA A 208 5.34 10.20 4.12
N ALA A 209 5.32 9.28 3.15
CA ALA A 209 4.29 9.25 2.12
C ALA A 209 2.89 8.98 2.70
N ASP A 210 2.77 8.05 3.64
CA ASP A 210 1.50 7.70 4.29
C ASP A 210 1.03 8.79 5.24
N ALA A 211 1.93 9.37 6.03
CA ALA A 211 1.64 10.54 6.87
C ALA A 211 1.10 11.71 6.04
N ARG A 212 1.77 12.01 4.91
CA ARG A 212 1.33 13.04 3.96
C ARG A 212 -0.06 12.74 3.40
N ALA A 213 -0.31 11.48 3.00
CA ALA A 213 -1.61 11.10 2.47
C ALA A 213 -2.73 11.12 3.52
N VAL A 214 -2.43 10.79 4.77
CA VAL A 214 -3.34 10.94 5.91
C VAL A 214 -3.69 12.42 6.10
N ALA A 215 -2.71 13.33 6.13
CA ALA A 215 -2.95 14.77 6.23
C ALA A 215 -3.81 15.31 5.08
N MET A 216 -3.46 14.95 3.83
CA MET A 216 -4.23 15.30 2.63
C MET A 216 -5.69 14.79 2.71
N THR A 217 -5.88 13.56 3.20
CA THR A 217 -7.21 12.95 3.30
C THR A 217 -8.02 13.56 4.44
N ALA A 218 -7.39 13.88 5.58
CA ALA A 218 -8.04 14.56 6.69
C ALA A 218 -8.54 15.95 6.28
N ALA A 219 -7.69 16.75 5.62
CA ALA A 219 -8.09 18.04 5.05
C ALA A 219 -9.22 17.89 4.01
N ARG A 220 -9.22 16.79 3.23
CA ARG A 220 -10.29 16.51 2.27
C ARG A 220 -11.61 16.17 2.96
N ILE A 221 -11.58 15.35 4.01
CA ILE A 221 -12.76 15.01 4.83
C ILE A 221 -13.34 16.27 5.48
N HIS A 222 -12.48 17.19 5.92
CA HIS A 222 -12.83 18.50 6.47
C HIS A 222 -13.37 19.49 5.41
N GLY A 223 -13.51 19.08 4.15
CA GLY A 223 -14.18 19.86 3.11
C GLY A 223 -13.28 20.69 2.19
N HIS A 224 -11.95 20.63 2.33
CA HIS A 224 -11.07 21.38 1.43
C HIS A 224 -11.03 20.77 0.01
N SER A 225 -10.91 21.65 -0.99
CA SER A 225 -10.80 21.25 -2.40
C SER A 225 -9.42 20.64 -2.70
N LEU A 226 -9.34 19.72 -3.67
CA LEU A 226 -8.08 19.11 -4.09
C LEU A 226 -7.00 20.15 -4.48
N PRO A 227 -7.31 21.21 -5.25
CA PRO A 227 -6.33 22.23 -5.60
C PRO A 227 -5.85 23.04 -4.38
N THR A 228 -6.75 23.33 -3.43
CA THR A 228 -6.36 24.04 -2.20
C THR A 228 -5.40 23.21 -1.40
N ILE A 229 -5.73 21.94 -1.10
CA ILE A 229 -4.85 21.03 -0.37
C ILE A 229 -3.50 20.93 -1.08
N ALA A 230 -3.50 20.71 -2.40
CA ALA A 230 -2.28 20.50 -3.17
C ALA A 230 -1.30 21.69 -3.09
N ARG A 231 -1.82 22.93 -3.02
CA ARG A 231 -1.02 24.15 -2.86
C ARG A 231 -0.19 24.12 -1.57
N HIS A 232 -0.77 23.66 -0.46
CA HIS A 232 -0.07 23.58 0.83
C HIS A 232 1.07 22.54 0.83
N PHE A 233 1.00 21.52 -0.03
CA PHE A 233 2.04 20.49 -0.16
C PHE A 233 3.02 20.75 -1.30
N GLU A 234 2.85 21.87 -2.04
CA GLU A 234 3.61 22.15 -3.28
C GLU A 234 3.51 20.99 -4.30
N ARG A 235 2.31 20.42 -4.45
CA ARG A 235 2.03 19.29 -5.37
C ARG A 235 0.89 19.61 -6.33
N ASP A 236 0.71 18.72 -7.31
CA ASP A 236 -0.47 18.69 -8.17
C ASP A 236 -1.68 18.11 -7.46
N HIS A 237 -2.87 18.61 -7.80
CA HIS A 237 -4.16 18.13 -7.28
C HIS A 237 -4.42 16.63 -7.52
N THR A 238 -3.80 16.06 -8.56
CA THR A 238 -3.84 14.61 -8.84
C THR A 238 -3.12 13.81 -7.75
N THR A 239 -2.10 14.37 -7.10
CA THR A 239 -1.40 13.73 -5.96
C THR A 239 -2.35 13.56 -4.79
N VAL A 240 -3.14 14.58 -4.47
CA VAL A 240 -4.15 14.53 -3.40
C VAL A 240 -5.20 13.47 -3.73
N LEU A 241 -5.67 13.41 -4.97
CA LEU A 241 -6.64 12.39 -5.42
C LEU A 241 -6.09 10.96 -5.35
N GLN A 242 -4.80 10.75 -5.62
CA GLN A 242 -4.18 9.44 -5.47
C GLN A 242 -3.97 9.09 -3.99
N ALA A 243 -3.61 10.08 -3.17
CA ALA A 243 -3.49 9.92 -1.72
C ALA A 243 -4.83 9.48 -1.10
N THR A 244 -5.94 10.17 -1.40
CA THR A 244 -7.26 9.82 -0.86
C THR A 244 -7.69 8.42 -1.27
N ARG A 245 -7.56 8.07 -2.55
CA ARG A 245 -7.87 6.72 -3.04
C ARG A 245 -7.03 5.63 -2.38
N ARG A 246 -5.78 5.93 -2.02
CA ARG A 246 -4.91 5.00 -1.30
C ARG A 246 -5.33 4.84 0.16
N ILE A 247 -5.71 5.94 0.82
CA ILE A 247 -6.19 5.91 2.21
C ILE A 247 -7.54 5.18 2.31
N GLU A 248 -8.46 5.37 1.37
CA GLU A 248 -9.73 4.63 1.30
C GLU A 248 -9.56 3.12 1.33
N LYS A 249 -8.49 2.60 0.72
CA LYS A 249 -8.14 1.18 0.67
C LYS A 249 -7.38 0.68 1.90
N THR A 250 -7.09 1.57 2.85
CA THR A 250 -6.32 1.25 4.05
C THR A 250 -7.13 1.63 5.29
N PRO A 251 -8.04 0.76 5.77
CA PRO A 251 -9.00 1.11 6.82
C PRO A 251 -8.38 1.78 8.06
N PRO A 252 -7.25 1.32 8.63
CA PRO A 252 -6.69 1.99 9.81
C PRO A 252 -6.18 3.41 9.52
N LEU A 253 -5.63 3.66 8.33
CA LEU A 253 -5.19 5.01 7.95
C LEU A 253 -6.38 5.91 7.62
N ARG A 254 -7.46 5.34 7.09
CA ARG A 254 -8.73 6.05 6.87
C ARG A 254 -9.33 6.48 8.20
N ASP A 255 -9.35 5.59 9.18
CA ASP A 255 -9.89 5.86 10.51
C ASP A 255 -9.02 6.91 11.24
N LEU A 256 -7.69 6.84 11.08
CA LEU A 256 -6.77 7.88 11.56
C LEU A 256 -7.01 9.24 10.88
N ALA A 257 -7.20 9.26 9.55
CA ALA A 257 -7.50 10.49 8.82
C ALA A 257 -8.84 11.09 9.24
N ALA A 258 -9.86 10.26 9.50
CA ALA A 258 -11.14 10.69 10.02
C ALA A 258 -11.04 11.24 11.45
N LYS A 259 -10.25 10.60 12.33
CA LYS A 259 -9.96 11.11 13.67
C LYS A 259 -9.31 12.50 13.59
N ILE A 260 -8.25 12.63 12.79
CA ILE A 260 -7.56 13.92 12.60
C ILE A 260 -8.52 14.98 12.05
N ALA A 261 -9.33 14.64 11.05
CA ALA A 261 -10.28 15.58 10.44
C ALA A 261 -11.31 16.13 11.44
N ALA A 262 -11.75 15.30 12.39
CA ALA A 262 -12.70 15.72 13.43
C ALA A 262 -12.10 16.70 14.45
N ASP A 263 -10.77 16.69 14.60
CA ASP A 263 -10.03 17.52 15.56
C ASP A 263 -9.49 18.82 14.90
N LEU A 264 -9.73 19.06 13.62
CA LEU A 264 -9.25 20.25 12.92
C LEU A 264 -10.04 21.51 13.33
N PRO A 265 -9.37 22.68 13.38
CA PRO A 265 -10.06 23.92 13.66
C PRO A 265 -11.01 24.27 12.50
N GLU A 266 -12.22 24.69 12.85
CA GLU A 266 -13.18 25.27 11.91
C GLU A 266 -12.58 26.53 11.28
N GLN A 267 -12.65 26.62 9.96
CA GLN A 267 -12.12 27.78 9.25
C GLN A 267 -13.01 28.99 9.55
N PRO A 268 -12.47 30.16 9.96
CA PRO A 268 -13.28 31.36 10.07
C PRO A 268 -13.86 31.67 8.68
N ALA A 269 -15.19 31.77 8.61
CA ALA A 269 -15.93 32.10 7.40
C ALA A 269 -15.51 33.48 6.88
N GLY A 270 -14.45 33.55 6.06
CA GLY A 270 -13.94 34.85 5.59
C GLY A 270 -12.75 34.84 4.64
N ALA A 271 -11.89 33.81 4.63
CA ALA A 271 -10.70 33.80 3.77
C ALA A 271 -10.83 32.72 2.67
N GLY A 272 -11.52 33.04 1.57
CA GLY A 272 -11.52 32.17 0.39
C GLY A 272 -12.78 32.14 -0.48
N ARG A 273 -13.67 33.14 -0.43
CA ARG A 273 -14.59 33.39 -1.56
C ARG A 273 -13.85 34.21 -2.63
N LEU A 274 -13.00 33.55 -3.40
CA LEU A 274 -12.80 33.94 -4.79
C LEU A 274 -13.58 32.91 -5.60
N GLY A 275 -14.81 33.31 -5.95
CA GLY A 275 -15.75 32.51 -6.70
C GLY A 275 -15.19 32.18 -8.08
N VAL A 276 -15.26 30.90 -8.42
CA VAL A 276 -15.42 30.50 -9.81
C VAL A 276 -16.88 30.07 -9.89
N ASP A 277 -17.70 30.87 -10.57
CA ASP A 277 -19.08 30.56 -10.89
C ASP A 277 -19.14 29.23 -11.66
N GLU A 278 -19.56 28.17 -10.97
CA GLU A 278 -19.93 26.91 -11.60
C GLU A 278 -21.38 27.06 -12.08
N HIS A 279 -21.55 27.69 -13.25
CA HIS A 279 -22.83 27.75 -13.92
C HIS A 279 -23.10 26.37 -14.53
N VAL A 280 -23.96 25.59 -13.87
CA VAL A 280 -24.58 24.38 -14.41
C VAL A 280 -25.86 24.82 -15.13
N PRO A 281 -26.00 24.68 -16.47
CA PRO A 281 -27.30 24.75 -17.10
C PRO A 281 -27.88 23.34 -17.26
N GLU A 282 -29.00 23.10 -16.56
CA GLU A 282 -29.87 21.95 -16.82
C GLU A 282 -30.55 22.09 -18.21
N SER A 283 -30.46 20.98 -18.93
CA SER A 283 -31.30 20.48 -20.02
C SER A 283 -32.58 21.23 -20.45
N GLY A 284 -32.71 21.46 -21.76
CA GLY A 284 -34.00 21.75 -22.39
C GLY A 284 -33.98 21.96 -23.93
N HIS A 285 -34.22 20.88 -24.67
CA HIS A 285 -34.83 20.80 -26.02
C HIS A 285 -34.02 21.02 -27.33
N ARG A 286 -33.91 19.89 -28.07
CA ARG A 286 -34.16 19.66 -29.52
C ARG A 286 -33.74 20.75 -30.54
N SER A 287 -32.83 20.39 -31.45
CA SER A 287 -33.19 19.88 -32.81
C SER A 287 -31.98 19.81 -33.76
N LEU A 288 -31.89 18.67 -34.46
CA LEU A 288 -31.54 18.51 -35.89
C LEU A 288 -30.35 19.29 -36.48
N GLY A 289 -29.35 18.53 -36.95
CA GLY A 289 -28.85 18.70 -38.31
C GLY A 289 -27.33 18.64 -38.52
N LEU A 290 -26.97 17.77 -39.48
CA LEU A 290 -25.90 17.94 -40.47
C LEU A 290 -24.55 17.23 -40.23
N ARG A 291 -24.47 16.06 -40.88
CA ARG A 291 -23.44 15.63 -41.87
C ARG A 291 -22.01 15.50 -41.36
N GLU A 292 -21.56 14.27 -41.13
CA GLU A 292 -21.00 13.34 -42.15
C GLU A 292 -19.61 13.73 -42.63
N GLU A 293 -18.71 12.86 -42.20
CA GLU A 293 -17.29 12.74 -42.45
C GLU A 293 -16.94 12.69 -43.94
N GLN A 294 -15.92 13.46 -44.32
CA GLN A 294 -15.11 13.16 -45.49
C GLN A 294 -13.64 13.22 -45.10
N ARG A 295 -12.98 12.06 -45.06
CA ARG A 295 -11.61 11.93 -45.57
C ARG A 295 -11.37 10.53 -46.11
N ALA A 296 -11.07 10.53 -47.39
CA ALA A 296 -11.07 9.41 -48.31
C ALA A 296 -9.83 8.52 -48.18
N ILE A 297 -10.03 7.23 -48.44
CA ILE A 297 -9.00 6.26 -48.82
C ILE A 297 -9.19 6.03 -50.33
N PRO A 298 -8.18 6.22 -51.20
CA PRO A 298 -8.29 5.81 -52.58
C PRO A 298 -7.83 4.34 -52.75
N VAL A 299 -8.71 3.55 -53.37
CA VAL A 299 -8.40 2.23 -53.94
C VAL A 299 -8.71 2.30 -55.43
N ALA A 300 -7.73 2.04 -56.28
CA ALA A 300 -7.84 1.21 -57.50
C ALA A 300 -6.51 1.17 -58.25
N GLY A 301 -6.05 -0.04 -58.59
CA GLY A 301 -4.85 -0.27 -59.38
C GLY A 301 -4.70 -1.75 -59.73
N GLU A 302 -5.53 -2.18 -60.68
CA GLU A 302 -5.36 -3.22 -61.71
C GLU A 302 -4.49 -4.48 -61.49
N ARG A 303 -5.12 -5.61 -61.87
CA ARG A 303 -4.51 -6.94 -62.05
C ARG A 303 -3.54 -6.94 -63.23
N ALA A 304 -2.30 -7.38 -63.00
CA ALA A 304 -1.42 -7.89 -64.04
C ALA A 304 -1.20 -9.40 -63.85
N GLN A 305 -1.51 -10.16 -64.90
CA GLN A 305 -1.28 -11.59 -65.02
C GLN A 305 0.22 -11.85 -65.20
N LEU A 306 0.79 -12.77 -64.42
CA LEU A 306 2.10 -13.36 -64.69
C LEU A 306 1.96 -14.88 -64.80
N ARG A 307 2.17 -15.36 -66.03
CA ARG A 307 2.35 -16.77 -66.39
C ARG A 307 3.64 -17.29 -65.75
N VAL A 308 3.56 -18.44 -65.07
CA VAL A 308 4.72 -19.28 -64.77
C VAL A 308 4.80 -20.37 -65.83
N ALA A 309 5.99 -20.54 -66.38
CA ALA A 309 6.33 -21.58 -67.35
C ALA A 309 6.70 -22.90 -66.65
N ARG A 310 6.42 -23.99 -67.37
CA ARG A 310 6.66 -25.42 -67.11
C ARG A 310 5.61 -26.16 -66.29
#